data_AF-A0A2R7Y2H4-F1
#
_entry.id   AF-A0A2R7Y2H4-F1
#
_cell.length_a   1.000
_cell.length_b   1.000
_cell.length_c   1.000
_cell.angle_alpha   90.00
_cell.angle_beta   90.00
_cell.angle_gamma   90.00
#
_symmetry.space_group_name_H-M   'P 1'
#
loop_
_entity.id
_entity.type
_entity.pdbx_description
1 polymer ?
#
loop_
_entity_poly.entity_id
_entity_poly.type
_entity_poly.pdbx_seq_one_letter_code
_entity_poly.pdbx_strand_id
1 'polypeptide(L)'
;MAQPTVNVWALKNYKPLTEETILAILDELNAQTSKKETRVLSSPSEAYALASRFRDVLLRYRFFRQKPLKILWSVVDRCGEAYYSKDLTKLYISKDILEEWSYAFQIPTDRLLDYLKPLPYYKILVSSDDPRYVYRINDEFFQLVGPVAQHLVTLIDPRQFKEMLSVISGLIGVYIMSTAVKLHRTLGEKPVIPWFIKLPMIYTLSGLESHSMRIRDVLEVARVNYVDNYFLSDENKKRPPIEWWRSVRTEAFEFMVSNDIIEQVTSNGYRLNILWCRMHEEGVKRYVRRVRERYERIYRGY
;
A
#
# COMPACT_ATOMS: atom_id res chain seq x y z
N MET A 1 4.38 -19.76 -36.10
CA MET A 1 4.19 -19.29 -34.71
C MET A 1 3.32 -18.05 -34.76
N ALA A 2 2.19 -18.03 -34.05
CA ALA A 2 1.32 -16.85 -34.01
C ALA A 2 2.08 -15.65 -33.44
N GLN A 3 1.99 -14.50 -34.10
CA GLN A 3 2.59 -13.28 -33.57
C GLN A 3 1.92 -12.94 -32.22
N PRO A 4 2.71 -12.67 -31.17
CA PRO A 4 2.18 -12.34 -29.87
C PRO A 4 1.35 -11.04 -29.95
N THR A 5 0.02 -11.16 -29.81
CA THR A 5 -0.87 -10.00 -29.80
C THR A 5 -0.78 -9.35 -28.41
N VAL A 6 0.10 -8.36 -28.29
CA VAL A 6 0.33 -7.64 -27.05
C VAL A 6 -0.93 -6.86 -26.69
N ASN A 7 -1.40 -7.02 -25.45
CA ASN A 7 -2.35 -6.07 -24.89
C ASN A 7 -1.61 -4.75 -24.60
N VAL A 8 -1.46 -3.93 -25.63
CA VAL A 8 -0.77 -2.63 -25.56
C VAL A 8 -1.49 -1.67 -24.61
N TRP A 9 -2.81 -1.84 -24.46
CA TRP A 9 -3.63 -1.04 -23.56
C TRP A 9 -3.23 -1.26 -22.09
N ALA A 10 -3.08 -2.51 -21.68
CA ALA A 10 -2.63 -2.90 -20.36
C ALA A 10 -1.30 -2.25 -19.96
N LEU A 11 -0.32 -2.35 -20.86
CA LEU A 11 1.01 -1.80 -20.68
C LEU A 11 1.04 -0.26 -20.75
N LYS A 12 0.11 0.36 -21.46
CA LYS A 12 -0.04 1.81 -21.44
C LYS A 12 -0.63 2.30 -20.10
N ASN A 13 -1.49 1.49 -19.48
CA ASN A 13 -2.29 1.89 -18.33
C ASN A 13 -1.88 1.24 -17.00
N TYR A 14 -0.82 0.42 -16.93
CA TYR A 14 -0.45 -0.28 -15.69
C TYR A 14 -0.17 0.69 -14.52
N LYS A 15 0.49 1.83 -14.75
CA LYS A 15 0.77 2.82 -13.70
C LYS A 15 -0.51 3.35 -13.07
N PRO A 16 -1.43 3.98 -13.83
CA PRO A 16 -2.66 4.49 -13.23
C PRO A 16 -3.54 3.37 -12.65
N LEU A 17 -3.52 2.16 -13.21
CA LEU A 17 -4.25 1.01 -12.65
C LEU A 17 -3.70 0.57 -11.30
N THR A 18 -2.36 0.56 -11.15
CA THR A 18 -1.70 0.26 -9.88
C THR A 18 -2.06 1.31 -8.82
N GLU A 19 -2.08 2.59 -9.20
CA GLU A 19 -2.52 3.68 -8.32
C GLU A 19 -3.98 3.50 -7.86
N GLU A 20 -4.90 3.20 -8.79
CA GLU A 20 -6.31 2.98 -8.45
C GLU A 20 -6.53 1.77 -7.55
N THR A 21 -5.70 0.73 -7.71
CA THR A 21 -5.74 -0.44 -6.83
C THR A 21 -5.31 -0.08 -5.41
N ILE A 22 -4.22 0.67 -5.24
CA ILE A 22 -3.75 1.12 -3.93
C ILE A 22 -4.82 1.98 -3.23
N LEU A 23 -5.43 2.90 -3.97
CA LEU A 23 -6.52 3.74 -3.45
C LEU A 23 -7.75 2.91 -3.08
N ALA A 24 -8.12 1.92 -3.90
CA ALA A 24 -9.22 1.01 -3.60
C ALA A 24 -8.99 0.24 -2.31
N ILE A 25 -7.78 -0.29 -2.11
CA ILE A 25 -7.41 -1.01 -0.90
C ILE A 25 -7.52 -0.11 0.33
N LEU A 26 -6.95 1.11 0.29
CA LEU A 26 -7.05 2.03 1.43
C LEU A 26 -8.51 2.36 1.78
N ASP A 27 -9.34 2.63 0.76
CA ASP A 27 -10.75 2.98 1.00
C ASP A 27 -11.52 1.82 1.66
N GLU A 28 -11.30 0.57 1.22
CA GLU A 28 -11.95 -0.60 1.83
C GLU A 28 -11.44 -0.86 3.26
N LEU A 29 -10.14 -0.69 3.50
CA LEU A 29 -9.58 -0.80 4.85
C LEU A 29 -10.17 0.26 5.79
N ASN A 30 -10.25 1.51 5.33
CA ASN A 30 -10.89 2.60 6.08
C ASN A 30 -12.38 2.33 6.33
N ALA A 31 -13.09 1.79 5.35
CA ALA A 31 -14.51 1.49 5.49
C ALA A 31 -14.76 0.44 6.59
N GLN A 32 -13.94 -0.60 6.63
CA GLN A 32 -14.02 -1.65 7.64
C GLN A 32 -13.64 -1.15 9.05
N THR A 33 -12.60 -0.32 9.18
CA THR A 33 -12.22 0.24 10.49
C THR A 33 -13.20 1.31 10.99
N SER A 34 -13.78 2.08 10.08
CA SER A 34 -14.74 3.16 10.40
C SER A 34 -16.21 2.70 10.43
N LYS A 35 -16.49 1.41 10.25
CA LYS A 35 -17.84 0.82 10.13
C LYS A 35 -18.72 1.52 9.07
N LYS A 36 -18.12 1.96 7.97
CA LYS A 36 -18.84 2.51 6.80
C LYS A 36 -19.25 1.37 5.87
N GLU A 37 -20.16 1.66 4.94
CA GLU A 37 -20.52 0.69 3.91
C GLU A 37 -19.31 0.25 3.10
N THR A 38 -19.13 -1.06 3.03
CA THR A 38 -18.02 -1.71 2.34
C THR A 38 -18.51 -2.19 0.98
N ARG A 39 -17.66 -2.06 -0.05
CA ARG A 39 -18.07 -2.40 -1.42
C ARG A 39 -17.56 -3.76 -1.81
N VAL A 40 -16.44 -4.19 -1.23
CA VAL A 40 -15.76 -5.43 -1.59
C VAL A 40 -15.54 -6.31 -0.38
N LEU A 41 -14.87 -5.82 0.67
CA LEU A 41 -14.54 -6.68 1.82
C LEU A 41 -15.78 -6.93 2.67
N SER A 42 -16.01 -8.18 3.08
CA SER A 42 -17.24 -8.58 3.79
C SER A 42 -17.09 -8.56 5.31
N SER A 43 -15.87 -8.50 5.84
CA SER A 43 -15.63 -8.47 7.29
C SER A 43 -14.32 -7.76 7.69
N PRO A 44 -14.18 -7.35 8.96
CA PRO A 44 -12.91 -6.84 9.50
C PRO A 44 -11.77 -7.86 9.42
N SER A 45 -12.06 -9.16 9.54
CA SER A 45 -11.06 -10.21 9.40
C SER A 45 -10.47 -10.27 7.99
N GLU A 46 -11.29 -10.07 6.95
CA GLU A 46 -10.80 -9.99 5.57
C GLU A 46 -9.92 -8.75 5.36
N ALA A 47 -10.28 -7.62 6.00
CA ALA A 47 -9.47 -6.41 5.97
C ALA A 47 -8.12 -6.58 6.67
N TYR A 48 -8.09 -7.23 7.82
CA TYR A 48 -6.83 -7.53 8.53
C TYR A 48 -5.96 -8.50 7.74
N ALA A 49 -6.57 -9.55 7.17
CA ALA A 49 -5.88 -10.47 6.28
C ALA A 49 -5.35 -9.76 5.02
N LEU A 50 -6.07 -8.78 4.47
CA LEU A 50 -5.57 -7.97 3.35
C LEU A 50 -4.42 -7.07 3.77
N ALA A 51 -4.56 -6.35 4.89
CA ALA A 51 -3.54 -5.45 5.41
C ALA A 51 -2.23 -6.19 5.69
N SER A 52 -2.28 -7.37 6.33
CA SER A 52 -1.08 -8.13 6.69
C SER A 52 -0.21 -8.51 5.50
N ARG A 53 -0.77 -8.59 4.27
CA ARG A 53 -0.02 -8.81 3.02
C ARG A 53 0.89 -7.64 2.61
N PHE A 54 0.77 -6.51 3.31
CA PHE A 54 1.58 -5.31 3.09
C PHE A 54 2.57 -5.06 4.22
N ARG A 55 2.76 -5.99 5.17
CA ARG A 55 3.56 -5.78 6.39
C ARG A 55 4.99 -5.28 6.11
N ASP A 56 5.62 -5.74 5.05
CA ASP A 56 7.01 -5.42 4.72
C ASP A 56 7.16 -4.22 3.78
N VAL A 57 6.05 -3.61 3.34
CA VAL A 57 6.08 -2.47 2.41
C VAL A 57 6.75 -1.26 3.03
N LEU A 58 6.50 -1.01 4.32
CA LEU A 58 7.03 0.16 5.00
C LEU A 58 8.56 0.23 4.92
N LEU A 59 9.24 -0.92 5.00
CA LEU A 59 10.70 -1.05 4.96
C LEU A 59 11.30 -0.71 3.57
N ARG A 60 10.47 -0.73 2.52
CA ARG A 60 10.86 -0.31 1.17
C ARG A 60 11.05 1.20 1.05
N TYR A 61 10.41 1.98 1.92
CA TYR A 61 10.61 3.42 1.98
C TYR A 61 11.90 3.74 2.73
N ARG A 62 12.88 4.34 2.04
CA ARG A 62 14.19 4.67 2.60
C ARG A 62 14.11 5.46 3.92
N PHE A 63 13.13 6.35 4.03
CA PHE A 63 12.90 7.18 5.21
C PHE A 63 12.40 6.40 6.42
N PHE A 64 11.57 5.37 6.23
CA PHE A 64 11.05 4.55 7.34
C PHE A 64 12.00 3.40 7.68
N ARG A 65 13.28 3.72 7.83
CA ARG A 65 14.33 2.80 8.28
C ARG A 65 14.94 3.32 9.57
N GLN A 66 15.22 2.43 10.53
CA GLN A 66 15.88 2.77 11.80
C GLN A 66 15.07 3.74 12.68
N LYS A 67 15.51 4.99 12.87
CA LYS A 67 14.98 5.91 13.89
C LYS A 67 13.58 6.48 13.58
N PRO A 68 13.25 6.95 12.35
CA PRO A 68 11.89 7.36 12.00
C PRO A 68 10.86 6.25 12.18
N LEU A 69 11.26 5.00 11.97
CA LEU A 69 10.38 3.85 12.21
C LEU A 69 10.06 3.69 13.70
N LYS A 70 11.04 3.92 14.61
CA LYS A 70 10.79 3.92 16.06
C LYS A 70 9.82 5.03 16.48
N ILE A 71 9.99 6.23 15.93
CA ILE A 71 9.07 7.36 16.18
C ILE A 71 7.66 7.00 15.67
N LEU A 72 7.56 6.47 14.46
CA LEU A 72 6.27 6.03 13.91
C LEU A 72 5.60 4.98 14.79
N TRP A 73 6.35 3.99 15.29
CA TRP A 73 5.81 3.01 16.24
C TRP A 73 5.36 3.65 17.55
N SER A 74 6.03 4.69 18.02
CA SER A 74 5.60 5.45 19.21
C SER A 74 4.31 6.23 18.95
N VAL A 75 4.13 6.74 17.73
CA VAL A 75 2.88 7.36 17.28
C VAL A 75 1.74 6.33 17.23
N VAL A 76 2.02 5.12 16.73
CA VAL A 76 1.06 4.01 16.70
C VAL A 76 0.66 3.58 18.11
N ASP A 77 1.63 3.48 19.02
CA ASP A 77 1.39 3.12 20.42
C ASP A 77 0.45 4.12 21.08
N ARG A 78 0.69 5.42 20.86
CA ARG A 78 -0.24 6.49 21.28
C ARG A 78 -1.63 6.37 20.68
N CYS A 79 -1.77 6.00 19.40
CA CYS A 79 -3.08 5.70 18.81
C CYS A 79 -3.77 4.54 19.55
N GLY A 80 -3.02 3.47 19.86
CA GLY A 80 -3.53 2.33 20.59
C GLY A 80 -4.00 2.70 21.99
N GLU A 81 -3.18 3.44 22.73
CA GLU A 81 -3.53 3.92 24.06
C GLU A 81 -4.73 4.85 24.06
N ALA A 82 -4.76 5.83 23.16
CA ALA A 82 -5.88 6.77 23.02
C ALA A 82 -7.18 6.03 22.74
N TYR A 83 -7.13 5.03 21.85
CA TYR A 83 -8.30 4.23 21.50
C TYR A 83 -8.74 3.31 22.65
N TYR A 84 -7.79 2.72 23.37
CA TYR A 84 -8.04 1.85 24.51
C TYR A 84 -8.63 2.61 25.71
N SER A 85 -7.96 3.68 26.16
CA SER A 85 -8.37 4.46 27.32
C SER A 85 -9.45 5.50 27.01
N LYS A 86 -9.90 5.60 25.76
CA LYS A 86 -10.87 6.60 25.27
C LYS A 86 -10.45 8.05 25.56
N ASP A 87 -9.14 8.30 25.57
CA ASP A 87 -8.55 9.59 25.87
C ASP A 87 -7.85 10.16 24.62
N LEU A 88 -8.53 11.10 23.96
CA LEU A 88 -8.01 11.73 22.74
C LEU A 88 -6.88 12.72 23.02
N THR A 89 -6.63 13.13 24.28
CA THR A 89 -5.52 14.02 24.60
C THR A 89 -4.17 13.37 24.32
N LYS A 90 -4.10 12.03 24.37
CA LYS A 90 -2.92 11.23 24.01
C LYS A 90 -2.50 11.34 22.55
N LEU A 91 -3.39 11.81 21.68
CA LEU A 91 -3.07 12.09 20.28
C LEU A 91 -2.23 13.35 20.09
N TYR A 92 -2.07 14.18 21.12
CA TYR A 92 -1.26 15.38 21.08
C TYR A 92 0.17 15.09 21.54
N ILE A 93 1.13 15.75 20.89
CA ILE A 93 2.58 15.57 21.10
C ILE A 93 3.16 16.92 21.54
N SER A 94 3.54 17.00 22.81
CA SER A 94 4.20 18.16 23.43
C SER A 94 5.69 18.19 23.12
N LYS A 95 6.35 19.29 23.48
CA LYS A 95 7.82 19.40 23.39
C LYS A 95 8.51 18.36 24.27
N ASP A 96 7.99 18.11 25.46
CA ASP A 96 8.55 17.13 26.40
C ASP A 96 8.56 15.72 25.78
N ILE A 97 7.49 15.33 25.08
CA ILE A 97 7.43 14.04 24.37
C ILE A 97 8.47 13.97 23.24
N LEU A 98 8.67 15.08 22.53
CA LEU A 98 9.71 15.15 21.50
C LEU A 98 11.11 15.00 22.10
N GLU A 99 11.36 15.61 23.26
CA GLU A 99 12.62 15.47 24.00
C GLU A 99 12.83 14.04 24.50
N GLU A 100 11.78 13.39 25.01
CA GLU A 100 11.80 11.97 25.39
C GLU A 100 12.17 11.08 24.21
N TRP A 101 11.56 11.29 23.03
CA TRP A 101 11.93 10.54 21.82
C TRP A 101 13.37 10.80 21.39
N SER A 102 13.83 12.06 21.52
CA SER A 102 15.22 12.44 21.26
C SER A 102 16.18 11.60 22.12
N TYR A 103 15.92 11.55 23.43
CA TYR A 103 16.70 10.80 24.39
C TYR A 103 16.62 9.28 24.16
N ALA A 104 15.40 8.72 24.16
CA ALA A 104 15.15 7.28 24.08
C ALA A 104 15.65 6.64 22.77
N PHE A 105 15.57 7.38 21.65
CA PHE A 105 16.02 6.89 20.34
C PHE A 105 17.42 7.37 19.96
N GLN A 106 18.12 8.04 20.88
CA GLN A 106 19.47 8.58 20.70
C GLN A 106 19.55 9.46 19.45
N ILE A 107 18.55 10.31 19.25
CA ILE A 107 18.50 11.28 18.15
C ILE A 107 19.10 12.59 18.67
N PRO A 108 20.06 13.20 17.97
CA PRO A 108 20.50 14.55 18.31
C PRO A 108 19.34 15.55 18.19
N THR A 109 19.14 16.40 19.20
CA THR A 109 17.99 17.31 19.27
C THR A 109 17.92 18.26 18.06
N ASP A 110 19.07 18.69 17.54
CA ASP A 110 19.21 19.51 16.32
C ASP A 110 18.71 18.79 15.06
N ARG A 111 18.69 17.45 15.06
CA ARG A 111 18.25 16.62 13.93
C ARG A 111 16.86 16.02 14.10
N LEU A 112 16.23 16.16 15.26
CA LEU A 112 14.94 15.53 15.54
C LEU A 112 13.87 15.92 14.51
N LEU A 113 13.85 17.18 14.10
CA LEU A 113 12.93 17.69 13.08
C LEU A 113 13.11 17.01 11.71
N ASP A 114 14.34 16.66 11.33
CA ASP A 114 14.60 15.92 10.08
C ASP A 114 14.03 14.49 10.13
N TYR A 115 14.14 13.84 11.29
CA TYR A 115 13.56 12.51 11.51
C TYR A 115 12.03 12.55 11.59
N LEU A 116 11.43 13.68 12.02
CA LEU A 116 9.99 13.89 12.07
C LEU A 116 9.38 14.30 10.74
N LYS A 117 10.14 14.99 9.88
CA LYS A 117 9.69 15.55 8.59
C LYS A 117 8.81 14.62 7.73
N PRO A 118 9.07 13.29 7.65
CA PRO A 118 8.19 12.40 6.90
C PRO A 118 6.77 12.30 7.46
N LEU A 119 6.58 12.41 8.78
CA LEU A 119 5.27 12.19 9.41
C LEU A 119 4.25 13.27 9.03
N PRO A 120 4.56 14.58 9.07
CA PRO A 120 3.67 15.60 8.51
C PRO A 120 3.49 15.47 7.00
N TYR A 121 4.55 15.12 6.27
CA TYR A 121 4.47 14.95 4.82
C TYR A 121 3.45 13.88 4.43
N TYR A 122 3.44 12.73 5.12
CA TYR A 122 2.47 11.66 4.91
C TYR A 122 1.15 11.86 5.64
N LYS A 123 0.90 13.06 6.21
CA LYS A 123 -0.32 13.38 6.99
C LYS A 123 -0.56 12.44 8.17
N ILE A 124 0.50 11.86 8.74
CA ILE A 124 0.43 11.06 9.97
C ILE A 124 0.34 12.02 11.17
N LEU A 125 1.11 13.11 11.13
CA LEU A 125 1.04 14.21 12.07
C LEU A 125 0.51 15.46 11.37
N VAL A 126 -0.16 16.31 12.11
CA VAL A 126 -0.55 17.67 11.72
C VAL A 126 -0.07 18.65 12.80
N SER A 127 0.10 19.93 12.45
CA SER A 127 0.37 20.95 13.45
C SER A 127 -0.78 21.01 14.47
N SER A 128 -0.46 21.18 15.74
CA SER A 128 -1.47 21.35 16.79
C SER A 128 -2.05 22.76 16.75
N ASP A 129 -3.37 22.86 16.93
CA ASP A 129 -4.05 24.13 17.17
C ASP A 129 -3.91 24.61 18.63
N ASP A 130 -3.57 23.70 19.56
CA ASP A 130 -3.31 24.02 20.97
C ASP A 130 -1.82 24.36 21.16
N PRO A 131 -1.47 25.55 21.70
CA PRO A 131 -0.09 26.02 21.85
C PRO A 131 0.76 25.19 22.81
N ARG A 132 0.16 24.35 23.65
CA ARG A 132 0.89 23.43 24.55
C ARG A 132 1.52 22.27 23.80
N TYR A 133 1.05 21.98 22.60
CA TYR A 133 1.49 20.85 21.79
C TYR A 133 2.09 21.32 20.47
N VAL A 134 3.04 20.55 19.95
CA VAL A 134 3.70 20.84 18.67
C VAL A 134 2.93 20.18 17.53
N TYR A 135 2.61 18.90 17.72
CA TYR A 135 1.89 18.10 16.74
C TYR A 135 0.66 17.45 17.36
N ARG A 136 -0.27 17.08 16.49
CA ARG A 136 -1.39 16.18 16.78
C ARG A 136 -1.39 15.06 15.76
N ILE A 137 -1.69 13.84 16.17
CA ILE A 137 -1.90 12.72 15.24
C ILE A 137 -3.13 13.02 14.40
N ASN A 138 -3.01 12.82 13.08
CA ASN A 138 -4.11 13.06 12.15
C ASN A 138 -5.29 12.11 12.42
N ASP A 139 -6.51 12.65 12.36
CA ASP A 139 -7.72 11.88 12.65
C ASP A 139 -7.94 10.70 11.70
N GLU A 140 -7.66 10.86 10.40
CA GLU A 140 -7.80 9.74 9.44
C GLU A 140 -6.80 8.63 9.77
N PHE A 141 -5.56 8.99 10.11
CA PHE A 141 -4.55 8.02 10.51
C PHE A 141 -4.94 7.31 11.83
N PHE A 142 -5.43 8.06 12.81
CA PHE A 142 -5.90 7.52 14.09
C PHE A 142 -7.09 6.57 13.90
N GLN A 143 -8.09 6.91 13.09
CA GLN A 143 -9.24 6.04 12.83
C GLN A 143 -8.86 4.76 12.08
N LEU A 144 -7.84 4.80 11.23
CA LEU A 144 -7.33 3.63 10.54
C LEU A 144 -6.56 2.69 11.48
N VAL A 145 -5.66 3.22 12.30
CA VAL A 145 -4.69 2.42 13.05
C VAL A 145 -5.11 2.16 14.50
N GLY A 146 -5.74 3.14 15.16
CA GLY A 146 -6.12 3.09 16.57
C GLY A 146 -6.92 1.84 16.98
N PRO A 147 -7.98 1.44 16.24
CA PRO A 147 -8.76 0.25 16.57
C PRO A 147 -7.94 -1.04 16.59
N VAL A 148 -6.87 -1.14 15.80
CA VAL A 148 -6.01 -2.33 15.77
C VAL A 148 -4.86 -2.18 16.78
N ALA A 149 -4.30 -0.97 16.90
CA ALA A 149 -3.21 -0.66 17.80
C ALA A 149 -3.58 -0.82 19.29
N GLN A 150 -4.86 -0.67 19.67
CA GLN A 150 -5.30 -0.93 21.04
C GLN A 150 -4.94 -2.35 21.52
N HIS A 151 -4.86 -3.30 20.58
CA HIS A 151 -4.47 -4.67 20.88
C HIS A 151 -2.98 -4.75 21.25
N LEU A 152 -2.10 -3.91 20.72
CA LEU A 152 -0.69 -3.91 21.13
C LEU A 152 -0.49 -3.47 22.58
N VAL A 153 -1.37 -2.59 23.09
CA VAL A 153 -1.32 -2.04 24.46
C VAL A 153 -1.89 -3.03 25.49
N THR A 154 -2.77 -3.94 25.06
CA THR A 154 -3.56 -4.81 25.95
C THR A 154 -3.13 -6.28 25.92
N LEU A 155 -2.34 -6.70 24.94
CA LEU A 155 -2.10 -8.12 24.69
C LEU A 155 -0.99 -8.74 25.53
N ILE A 156 -1.34 -9.88 26.14
CA ILE A 156 -0.43 -10.78 26.86
C ILE A 156 0.04 -11.94 25.95
N ASP A 157 -0.71 -12.29 24.89
CA ASP A 157 -0.37 -13.40 23.98
C ASP A 157 0.61 -12.96 22.86
N PRO A 158 1.84 -13.53 22.81
CA PRO A 158 2.81 -13.24 21.77
C PRO A 158 2.34 -13.55 20.33
N ARG A 159 1.44 -14.53 20.13
CA ARG A 159 0.94 -14.88 18.79
C ARG A 159 0.03 -13.80 18.24
N GLN A 160 -0.96 -13.41 19.04
CA GLN A 160 -1.87 -12.33 18.69
C GLN A 160 -1.14 -10.99 18.55
N PHE A 161 -0.12 -10.75 19.37
CA PHE A 161 0.76 -9.58 19.22
C PHE A 161 1.43 -9.56 17.84
N LYS A 162 2.05 -10.67 17.42
CA LYS A 162 2.72 -10.77 16.11
C LYS A 162 1.75 -10.57 14.95
N GLU A 163 0.55 -11.13 15.05
CA GLU A 163 -0.49 -10.96 14.04
C GLU A 163 -0.94 -9.49 13.92
N MET A 164 -1.29 -8.86 15.04
CA MET A 164 -1.72 -7.45 15.04
C MET A 164 -0.61 -6.51 14.59
N LEU A 165 0.65 -6.79 14.97
CA LEU A 165 1.81 -6.04 14.48
C LEU A 165 1.95 -6.12 12.96
N SER A 166 1.72 -7.31 12.39
CA SER A 166 1.72 -7.50 10.93
C SER A 166 0.59 -6.71 10.27
N VAL A 167 -0.61 -6.73 10.85
CA VAL A 167 -1.77 -5.97 10.35
C VAL A 167 -1.47 -4.48 10.36
N ILE A 168 -1.01 -3.94 11.50
CA ILE A 168 -0.70 -2.52 11.67
C ILE A 168 0.42 -2.07 10.72
N SER A 169 1.51 -2.83 10.62
CA SER A 169 2.59 -2.53 9.66
C SER A 169 2.04 -2.42 8.24
N GLY A 170 1.12 -3.33 7.88
CA GLY A 170 0.43 -3.33 6.61
C GLY A 170 -0.49 -2.14 6.39
N LEU A 171 -1.32 -1.80 7.37
CA LEU A 171 -2.21 -0.61 7.33
C LEU A 171 -1.40 0.66 7.10
N ILE A 172 -0.30 0.84 7.84
CA ILE A 172 0.59 1.99 7.70
C ILE A 172 1.25 1.99 6.31
N GLY A 173 1.72 0.83 5.84
CA GLY A 173 2.30 0.68 4.51
C GLY A 173 1.33 1.12 3.40
N VAL A 174 0.08 0.65 3.46
CA VAL A 174 -0.98 1.04 2.51
C VAL A 174 -1.32 2.53 2.62
N TYR A 175 -1.41 3.06 3.84
CA TYR A 175 -1.68 4.47 4.08
C TYR A 175 -0.61 5.36 3.44
N ILE A 176 0.67 5.10 3.72
CA ILE A 176 1.80 5.85 3.16
C ILE A 176 1.83 5.76 1.63
N MET A 177 1.64 4.57 1.05
CA MET A 177 1.56 4.39 -0.41
C MET A 177 0.44 5.24 -1.01
N SER A 178 -0.75 5.18 -0.41
CA SER A 178 -1.91 5.90 -0.90
C SER A 178 -1.76 7.40 -0.77
N THR A 179 -1.21 7.88 0.35
CA THR A 179 -0.90 9.30 0.54
C THR A 179 0.15 9.76 -0.45
N ALA A 180 1.19 8.97 -0.72
CA ALA A 180 2.18 9.28 -1.77
C ALA A 180 1.53 9.39 -3.15
N VAL A 181 0.61 8.48 -3.50
CA VAL A 181 -0.13 8.51 -4.78
C VAL A 181 -1.01 9.76 -4.88
N LYS A 182 -1.73 10.12 -3.81
CA LYS A 182 -2.55 11.33 -3.76
C LYS A 182 -1.70 12.59 -3.87
N LEU A 183 -0.59 12.66 -3.15
CA LEU A 183 0.32 13.81 -3.14
C LEU A 183 1.10 13.95 -4.46
N HIS A 184 1.47 12.86 -5.14
CA HIS A 184 2.09 12.95 -6.46
C HIS A 184 1.23 13.74 -7.43
N ARG A 185 -0.09 13.49 -7.41
CA ARG A 185 -1.06 14.19 -8.27
C ARG A 185 -1.11 15.69 -7.98
N THR A 186 -0.73 16.13 -6.78
CA THR A 186 -0.74 17.55 -6.38
C THR A 186 0.64 18.23 -6.42
N LEU A 187 1.73 17.49 -6.15
CA LEU A 187 3.07 18.04 -5.90
C LEU A 187 4.15 17.52 -6.86
N GLY A 188 3.83 16.58 -7.77
CA GLY A 188 4.77 16.11 -8.80
C GLY A 188 5.85 15.12 -8.35
N GLU A 189 5.99 14.84 -7.04
CA GLU A 189 6.93 13.83 -6.53
C GLU A 189 6.47 12.39 -6.80
N LYS A 190 7.36 11.52 -7.31
CA LYS A 190 6.99 10.16 -7.73
C LYS A 190 6.75 9.23 -6.53
N PRO A 191 5.61 8.51 -6.48
CA PRO A 191 5.33 7.57 -5.41
C PRO A 191 6.19 6.32 -5.58
N VAL A 192 6.76 5.85 -4.47
CA VAL A 192 7.48 4.57 -4.43
C VAL A 192 6.45 3.45 -4.30
N ILE A 193 5.93 3.01 -5.45
CA ILE A 193 5.05 1.83 -5.50
C ILE A 193 5.91 0.57 -5.69
N PRO A 194 5.88 -0.40 -4.76
CA PRO A 194 6.64 -1.64 -4.87
C PRO A 194 6.36 -2.42 -6.16
N TRP A 195 7.37 -3.13 -6.66
CA TRP A 195 7.24 -3.93 -7.87
C TRP A 195 6.21 -5.05 -7.74
N PHE A 196 6.05 -5.67 -6.57
CA PHE A 196 5.06 -6.74 -6.37
C PHE A 196 3.60 -6.27 -6.52
N ILE A 197 3.31 -4.97 -6.48
CA ILE A 197 1.96 -4.46 -6.79
C ILE A 197 1.82 -4.23 -8.30
N LYS A 198 2.90 -3.76 -8.94
CA LYS A 198 2.95 -3.49 -10.38
C LYS A 198 2.99 -4.77 -11.21
N LEU A 199 3.70 -5.78 -10.73
CA LEU A 199 4.06 -6.96 -11.48
C LEU A 199 2.85 -7.89 -11.71
N PRO A 200 2.03 -8.23 -10.71
CA PRO A 200 0.73 -8.85 -10.94
C PRO A 200 -0.11 -8.03 -11.89
N MET A 201 -0.17 -6.71 -11.75
CA MET A 201 -0.93 -5.85 -12.66
C MET A 201 -0.44 -5.96 -14.11
N ILE A 202 0.87 -5.98 -14.35
CA ILE A 202 1.45 -6.16 -15.68
C ILE A 202 1.09 -7.53 -16.26
N TYR A 203 1.26 -8.61 -15.50
CA TYR A 203 0.90 -9.96 -15.95
C TYR A 203 -0.63 -10.11 -16.16
N THR A 204 -1.46 -9.55 -15.26
CA THR A 204 -2.92 -9.55 -15.31
C THR A 204 -3.44 -8.86 -16.56
N LEU A 205 -3.02 -7.61 -16.74
CA LEU A 205 -3.58 -6.79 -17.80
C LEU A 205 -3.08 -7.24 -19.16
N SER A 206 -1.85 -7.76 -19.24
CA SER A 206 -1.32 -8.29 -20.49
C SER A 206 -2.24 -9.39 -21.07
N GLY A 207 -2.95 -10.14 -20.22
CA GLY A 207 -3.86 -11.23 -20.57
C GLY A 207 -5.35 -10.88 -20.58
N LEU A 208 -5.73 -9.60 -20.42
CA LEU A 208 -7.11 -9.19 -20.71
C LEU A 208 -7.36 -9.42 -22.20
N GLU A 209 -8.25 -10.37 -22.53
CA GLU A 209 -8.82 -10.43 -23.87
C GLU A 209 -9.60 -9.15 -24.11
N SER A 210 -9.67 -8.69 -25.36
CA SER A 210 -10.35 -7.43 -25.70
C SER A 210 -11.79 -7.38 -25.20
N HIS A 211 -12.41 -8.51 -24.83
CA HIS A 211 -13.82 -8.65 -24.47
C HIS A 211 -14.09 -9.41 -23.15
N SER A 212 -13.07 -9.76 -22.35
CA SER A 212 -13.28 -10.39 -21.03
C SER A 212 -12.47 -9.68 -19.92
N MET A 213 -13.13 -9.40 -18.79
CA MET A 213 -12.50 -8.74 -17.62
C MET A 213 -12.05 -9.74 -16.54
N ARG A 214 -11.92 -11.04 -16.85
CA ARG A 214 -11.67 -12.06 -15.82
C ARG A 214 -10.18 -12.14 -15.48
N ILE A 215 -9.84 -11.78 -14.24
CA ILE A 215 -8.48 -11.71 -13.68
C ILE A 215 -8.05 -13.08 -13.10
N ARG A 216 -8.70 -14.20 -13.42
CA ARG A 216 -8.48 -15.44 -12.65
C ARG A 216 -7.24 -16.26 -13.06
N ASP A 217 -6.70 -16.07 -14.26
CA ASP A 217 -5.63 -16.90 -14.84
C ASP A 217 -4.29 -16.13 -15.04
N VAL A 218 -4.00 -15.20 -14.13
CA VAL A 218 -3.02 -14.10 -14.28
C VAL A 218 -1.56 -14.51 -14.38
N LEU A 219 -1.18 -15.63 -13.75
CA LEU A 219 0.22 -16.04 -13.59
C LEU A 219 0.50 -17.45 -14.10
N GLU A 220 -0.09 -17.82 -15.24
CA GLU A 220 0.31 -19.03 -15.94
C GLU A 220 1.77 -18.95 -16.41
N VAL A 221 2.51 -20.07 -16.43
CA VAL A 221 3.93 -20.11 -16.84
C VAL A 221 4.09 -19.60 -18.28
N ALA A 222 3.19 -20.00 -19.18
CA ALA A 222 3.17 -19.50 -20.55
C ALA A 222 3.00 -17.96 -20.60
N ARG A 223 2.16 -17.42 -19.71
CA ARG A 223 1.91 -15.97 -19.56
C ARG A 223 3.12 -15.23 -19.01
N VAL A 224 3.79 -15.81 -18.01
CA VAL A 224 5.00 -15.25 -17.42
C VAL A 224 6.09 -15.15 -18.48
N ASN A 225 6.35 -16.25 -19.18
CA ASN A 225 7.35 -16.32 -20.25
C ASN A 225 7.02 -15.34 -21.41
N TYR A 226 5.74 -15.19 -21.75
CA TYR A 226 5.28 -14.23 -22.76
C TYR A 226 5.67 -12.78 -22.43
N VAL A 227 5.34 -12.33 -21.21
CA VAL A 227 5.62 -10.95 -20.77
C VAL A 227 7.12 -10.74 -20.59
N ASP A 228 7.85 -11.75 -20.12
CA ASP A 228 9.31 -11.66 -19.99
C ASP A 228 9.97 -11.47 -21.35
N ASN A 229 9.58 -12.24 -22.37
CA ASN A 229 10.08 -12.07 -23.73
C ASN A 229 9.77 -10.68 -24.30
N TYR A 230 8.63 -10.09 -23.93
CA TYR A 230 8.26 -8.75 -24.36
C TYR A 230 9.19 -7.64 -23.78
N PHE A 231 9.50 -7.70 -22.49
CA PHE A 231 10.47 -6.76 -21.89
C PHE A 231 11.89 -6.92 -22.45
N LEU A 232 12.15 -8.04 -23.14
CA LEU A 232 13.40 -8.36 -23.81
C LEU A 232 13.40 -8.03 -25.31
N SER A 233 12.25 -7.95 -25.97
CA SER A 233 12.15 -7.87 -27.43
C SER A 233 11.96 -6.46 -28.01
N ASP A 234 11.73 -5.42 -27.21
CA ASP A 234 11.50 -4.06 -27.74
C ASP A 234 12.83 -3.44 -28.24
N GLU A 235 13.02 -3.37 -29.56
CA GLU A 235 14.24 -2.89 -30.25
C GLU A 235 14.42 -1.37 -30.19
N ASN A 236 13.36 -0.60 -29.90
CA ASN A 236 13.36 0.86 -30.02
C ASN A 236 13.52 1.63 -28.69
N LYS A 237 13.79 0.95 -27.57
CA LYS A 237 14.03 1.59 -26.26
C LYS A 237 15.30 1.06 -25.60
N LYS A 238 15.95 1.89 -24.78
CA LYS A 238 17.02 1.45 -23.86
C LYS A 238 16.47 0.33 -22.98
N ARG A 239 16.84 -0.92 -23.28
CA ARG A 239 16.34 -2.11 -22.60
C ARG A 239 16.87 -2.14 -21.16
N PRO A 240 16.02 -2.46 -20.16
CA PRO A 240 16.56 -2.92 -18.89
C PRO A 240 17.35 -4.22 -19.13
N PRO A 241 18.51 -4.43 -18.48
CA PRO A 241 19.26 -5.68 -18.62
C PRO A 241 18.42 -6.90 -18.25
N ILE A 242 18.57 -8.01 -19.00
CA ILE A 242 17.81 -9.25 -18.76
C ILE A 242 17.96 -9.75 -17.32
N GLU A 243 19.18 -9.69 -16.79
CA GLU A 243 19.48 -10.09 -15.42
C GLU A 243 18.84 -9.16 -14.40
N TRP A 244 18.73 -7.86 -14.70
CA TRP A 244 18.00 -6.93 -13.85
C TRP A 244 16.50 -7.26 -13.82
N TRP A 245 15.89 -7.53 -14.98
CA TRP A 245 14.47 -7.92 -15.02
C TRP A 245 14.20 -9.23 -14.27
N ARG A 246 15.05 -10.24 -14.47
CA ARG A 246 14.98 -11.52 -13.75
C ARG A 246 15.12 -11.32 -12.25
N SER A 247 16.03 -10.45 -11.82
CA SER A 247 16.23 -10.09 -10.41
C SER A 247 14.97 -9.43 -9.82
N VAL A 248 14.42 -8.40 -10.49
CA VAL A 248 13.19 -7.72 -10.05
C VAL A 248 12.00 -8.67 -9.95
N ARG A 249 11.86 -9.57 -10.93
CA ARG A 249 10.79 -10.58 -10.95
C ARG A 249 10.92 -11.57 -9.79
N THR A 250 12.14 -12.06 -9.53
CA THR A 250 12.42 -12.99 -8.43
C THR A 250 12.09 -12.35 -7.09
N GLU A 251 12.58 -11.14 -6.86
CA GLU A 251 12.30 -10.36 -5.64
C GLU A 251 10.80 -10.12 -5.44
N ALA A 252 10.07 -9.85 -6.53
CA ALA A 252 8.62 -9.65 -6.47
C ALA A 252 7.87 -10.94 -6.09
N PHE A 253 8.24 -12.09 -6.68
CA PHE A 253 7.62 -13.37 -6.31
C PHE A 253 7.98 -13.80 -4.90
N GLU A 254 9.23 -13.62 -4.46
CA GLU A 254 9.64 -13.86 -3.06
C GLU A 254 8.79 -13.03 -2.10
N PHE A 255 8.55 -11.76 -2.42
CA PHE A 255 7.67 -10.91 -1.62
C PHE A 255 6.24 -11.46 -1.59
N MET A 256 5.69 -11.83 -2.75
CA MET A 256 4.32 -12.34 -2.86
C MET A 256 4.11 -13.65 -2.09
N VAL A 257 5.09 -14.55 -2.12
CA VAL A 257 5.11 -15.77 -1.30
C VAL A 257 5.22 -15.39 0.18
N SER A 258 6.16 -14.52 0.54
CA SER A 258 6.39 -14.11 1.93
C SER A 258 5.22 -13.37 2.55
N ASN A 259 4.27 -12.88 1.76
CA ASN A 259 3.11 -12.11 2.21
C ASN A 259 1.77 -12.80 1.91
N ASP A 260 1.77 -14.12 1.68
CA ASP A 260 0.56 -14.93 1.48
C ASP A 260 -0.36 -14.39 0.36
N ILE A 261 0.25 -13.82 -0.69
CA ILE A 261 -0.43 -13.39 -1.91
C ILE A 261 -0.60 -14.57 -2.87
N ILE A 262 0.37 -15.49 -2.90
CA ILE A 262 0.30 -16.73 -3.66
C ILE A 262 -0.25 -17.83 -2.74
N GLU A 263 -1.38 -18.41 -3.12
CA GLU A 263 -2.03 -19.51 -2.40
C GLU A 263 -1.41 -20.86 -2.77
N GLN A 264 -1.03 -21.05 -4.04
CA GLN A 264 -0.47 -22.31 -4.51
C GLN A 264 0.43 -22.12 -5.74
N VAL A 265 1.48 -22.94 -5.85
CA VAL A 265 2.31 -23.09 -7.05
C VAL A 265 1.94 -24.41 -7.74
N THR A 266 1.67 -24.36 -9.04
CA THR A 266 1.31 -25.51 -9.88
C THR A 266 2.28 -25.62 -11.07
N SER A 267 2.26 -26.75 -11.78
CA SER A 267 3.03 -26.90 -13.04
C SER A 267 2.66 -25.86 -14.10
N ASN A 268 1.43 -25.33 -14.04
CA ASN A 268 0.90 -24.41 -15.04
C ASN A 268 1.04 -22.95 -14.63
N GLY A 269 1.39 -22.64 -13.38
CA GLY A 269 1.50 -21.26 -12.88
C GLY A 269 1.20 -21.10 -11.39
N TYR A 270 0.93 -19.86 -11.00
CA TYR A 270 0.64 -19.47 -9.62
C TYR A 270 -0.85 -19.16 -9.42
N ARG A 271 -1.42 -19.68 -8.35
CA ARG A 271 -2.77 -19.32 -7.89
C ARG A 271 -2.66 -18.18 -6.88
N LEU A 272 -3.29 -17.06 -7.20
CA LEU A 272 -3.35 -15.89 -6.31
C LEU A 272 -4.49 -16.02 -5.30
N ASN A 273 -4.30 -15.43 -4.12
CA ASN A 273 -5.34 -15.35 -3.11
C ASN A 273 -6.55 -14.57 -3.62
N ILE A 274 -7.75 -15.05 -3.32
CA ILE A 274 -9.01 -14.47 -3.80
C ILE A 274 -9.20 -13.00 -3.38
N LEU A 275 -8.80 -12.60 -2.16
CA LEU A 275 -8.90 -11.22 -1.68
C LEU A 275 -8.02 -10.29 -2.52
N TRP A 276 -6.82 -10.76 -2.87
CA TRP A 276 -5.90 -10.01 -3.74
C TRP A 276 -6.51 -9.79 -5.13
N CYS A 277 -7.06 -10.84 -5.74
CA CYS A 277 -7.72 -10.75 -7.05
C CYS A 277 -8.90 -9.78 -7.03
N ARG A 278 -9.81 -9.89 -6.04
CA ARG A 278 -10.96 -8.99 -5.89
C ARG A 278 -10.53 -7.52 -5.79
N MET A 279 -9.43 -7.26 -5.09
CA MET A 279 -8.94 -5.89 -4.94
C MET A 279 -8.32 -5.32 -6.21
N HIS A 280 -7.65 -6.17 -7.00
CA HIS A 280 -7.16 -5.77 -8.32
C HIS A 280 -8.31 -5.49 -9.28
N GLU A 281 -9.35 -6.34 -9.31
CA GLU A 281 -10.54 -6.11 -10.13
C GLU A 281 -11.22 -4.78 -9.77
N GLU A 282 -11.35 -4.46 -8.49
CA GLU A 282 -11.94 -3.20 -8.05
C GLU A 282 -11.11 -1.99 -8.48
N GLY A 283 -9.77 -2.06 -8.36
CA GLY A 283 -8.88 -1.01 -8.87
C GLY A 283 -9.05 -0.77 -10.37
N VAL A 284 -9.13 -1.84 -11.17
CA VAL A 284 -9.38 -1.76 -12.61
C VAL A 284 -10.74 -1.13 -12.91
N LYS A 285 -11.81 -1.57 -12.23
CA LYS A 285 -13.16 -1.01 -12.41
C LYS A 285 -13.20 0.49 -12.12
N ARG A 286 -12.57 0.94 -11.03
CA ARG A 286 -12.50 2.36 -10.66
C ARG A 286 -11.76 3.19 -11.70
N TYR A 287 -10.63 2.68 -12.21
CA TYR A 287 -9.90 3.35 -13.28
C TYR A 287 -10.75 3.52 -14.54
N VAL A 288 -11.36 2.43 -15.02
CA VAL A 288 -12.19 2.43 -16.23
C VAL A 288 -13.37 3.40 -16.07
N ARG A 289 -14.05 3.36 -14.92
CA ARG A 289 -15.14 4.30 -14.62
C ARG A 289 -14.66 5.75 -14.71
N ARG A 290 -13.54 6.10 -14.08
CA ARG A 290 -13.00 7.46 -14.15
C ARG A 290 -12.64 7.90 -15.57
N VAL A 291 -12.04 7.01 -16.36
CA VAL A 291 -11.72 7.31 -17.77
C VAL A 291 -13.00 7.58 -18.56
N ARG A 292 -14.04 6.76 -18.37
CA ARG A 292 -15.36 6.98 -18.99
C ARG A 292 -15.97 8.31 -18.56
N GLU A 293 -16.01 8.61 -17.27
CA GLU A 293 -16.53 9.89 -16.75
C GLU A 293 -15.77 11.09 -17.30
N ARG A 294 -14.45 10.99 -17.48
CA ARG A 294 -13.63 12.06 -18.07
C ARG A 294 -13.94 12.22 -19.56
N TYR A 295 -14.07 11.13 -20.29
CA TYR A 295 -14.47 11.13 -21.69
C TYR A 295 -15.87 11.74 -21.85
N GLU A 296 -16.85 11.26 -21.07
CA GLU A 296 -18.21 11.80 -21.07
C GLU A 296 -18.23 13.29 -20.71
N ARG A 297 -17.43 13.77 -19.75
CA ARG A 297 -17.34 15.22 -19.47
C ARG A 297 -16.78 16.04 -20.63
N ILE A 298 -15.82 15.50 -21.37
CA ILE A 298 -15.23 16.18 -22.53
C ILE A 298 -16.20 16.20 -23.71
N TYR A 299 -16.97 15.13 -23.91
CA TYR A 299 -17.85 14.97 -25.08
C TYR A 299 -19.32 15.35 -24.82
N ARG A 300 -19.78 15.36 -23.56
CA ARG A 300 -21.09 15.86 -23.13
C ARG A 300 -21.00 17.24 -22.47
N GLY A 301 -19.85 17.89 -22.53
CA GLY A 301 -19.75 19.33 -22.32
C GLY A 301 -20.39 20.09 -23.48
N TYR A 302 -21.72 20.00 -23.53
CA TYR A 302 -22.61 21.05 -24.04
C TYR A 302 -22.96 21.95 -22.85
#